data_AF-A0A7X9HML2-F1
#
_entry.id   AF-A0A7X9HML2-F1
#
_cell.length_a   1.000
_cell.length_b   1.000
_cell.length_c   1.000
_cell.angle_alpha   90.00
_cell.angle_beta   90.00
_cell.angle_gamma   90.00
#
_symmetry.space_group_name_H-M   'P 1'
#
loop_
_entity.id
_entity.type
_entity.pdbx_description
1 polymer ?
#
loop_
_entity_poly.entity_id
_entity_poly.type
_entity_poly.pdbx_seq_one_letter_code
_entity_poly.pdbx_strand_id
1 'polypeptide(L)'
;MATCPKCLRANLPAATTCAECGAPLAAPSDAVDLSATGVVCPACETYNEPDAKVCAGCGQDLAGLTGFLRLSGAADPSRSEITAVETSSTPRTRPELPASTLPSMPAADEPAEPVLLKPRSATAPLAAAAGAKPADAGCPYCGARLPPAASGCPVCGRRLTAATPEPQPASDVSVRLRLLRGYGREDATFPIGPVGLTLGREGSTISIPQDACLSSPHLMVRWQDGRPVLEDMQSRNGTFLRVRERADLRQGTEFICGTQRFRLIGLGGPTSDVRTPPSSDTRAYGGPVPRQLFVALRQLHRGPDGRGRQGMVILRCGPVVSLGQRGCAINFPEDALLSPRHLELHIRAAGVQLEDKSAGSGVFVRLNGPQPLLNGDEILAGSEVLRVEMA
;
A
#
# COMPACT_ATOMS: atom_id res chain seq x y z
N MET A 1 27.41 47.19 -24.16
CA MET A 1 28.83 46.84 -24.02
C MET A 1 28.90 45.34 -23.83
N ALA A 2 29.77 44.62 -24.54
CA ALA A 2 29.89 43.18 -24.42
C ALA A 2 30.95 42.86 -23.35
N THR A 3 30.56 42.19 -22.27
CA THR A 3 31.48 41.84 -21.18
C THR A 3 32.13 40.50 -21.46
N CYS A 4 33.46 40.41 -21.36
CA CYS A 4 34.16 39.15 -21.58
C CYS A 4 33.79 38.12 -20.50
N PRO A 5 33.34 36.91 -20.84
CA PRO A 5 33.00 35.89 -19.84
C PRO A 5 34.24 35.34 -19.12
N LYS A 6 35.45 35.56 -19.65
CA LYS A 6 36.71 35.04 -19.08
C LYS A 6 37.39 36.02 -18.12
N CYS A 7 37.50 37.30 -18.47
CA CYS A 7 38.19 38.30 -17.63
C CYS A 7 37.31 39.47 -17.17
N LEU A 8 36.01 39.44 -17.50
CA LEU A 8 35.00 40.43 -17.10
C LEU A 8 35.26 41.88 -17.59
N ARG A 9 36.22 42.07 -18.51
CA ARG A 9 36.46 43.36 -19.15
C ARG A 9 35.30 43.76 -20.05
N ALA A 10 34.90 45.02 -19.98
CA ALA A 10 33.94 45.60 -20.92
C ALA A 10 34.62 45.82 -22.29
N ASN A 11 34.03 45.27 -23.34
CA ASN A 11 34.47 45.44 -24.73
C ASN A 11 33.41 46.22 -25.52
N LEU A 12 33.87 46.78 -26.65
CA LEU A 12 32.97 47.46 -27.58
C LEU A 12 31.87 46.50 -28.07
N PRO A 13 30.64 46.99 -28.35
CA PRO A 13 29.51 46.15 -28.70
C PRO A 13 29.72 45.26 -29.95
N ALA A 14 30.64 45.62 -30.84
CA ALA A 14 30.95 44.89 -32.07
C ALA A 14 32.25 44.06 -31.99
N ALA A 15 32.88 43.96 -30.81
CA ALA A 15 34.11 43.19 -30.65
C ALA A 15 33.80 41.68 -30.70
N THR A 16 34.45 40.95 -31.60
CA THR A 16 34.35 39.48 -31.69
C THR A 16 35.31 38.76 -30.75
N THR A 17 36.35 39.45 -30.27
CA THR A 17 37.34 38.97 -29.31
C THR A 17 37.62 40.00 -28.22
N CYS A 18 37.96 39.53 -27.02
CA CYS A 18 38.29 40.41 -25.90
C CYS A 18 39.62 41.13 -26.12
N ALA A 19 39.62 42.46 -25.95
CA ALA A 19 40.79 43.31 -26.15
C ALA A 19 41.91 43.09 -25.12
N GLU A 20 41.64 42.42 -23.99
CA GLU A 20 42.60 42.21 -22.91
C GLU A 20 43.12 40.77 -22.85
N CYS A 21 42.26 39.77 -23.02
CA CYS A 21 42.65 38.35 -22.92
C CYS A 21 42.54 37.55 -24.22
N GLY A 22 42.07 38.15 -25.32
CA GLY A 22 41.95 37.51 -26.63
C GLY A 22 40.82 36.49 -26.78
N ALA A 23 40.01 36.24 -25.74
CA ALA A 23 38.94 35.24 -25.79
C ALA A 23 37.78 35.66 -26.72
N PRO A 24 37.19 34.73 -27.51
CA PRO A 24 36.05 35.03 -28.37
C PRO A 24 34.82 35.42 -27.55
N LEU A 25 34.05 36.41 -28.04
CA LEU A 25 32.90 37.01 -27.34
C LEU A 25 31.54 36.49 -27.85
N ALA A 26 31.53 35.64 -28.89
CA ALA A 26 30.34 34.96 -29.40
C ALA A 26 30.39 33.45 -29.10
N ALA A 27 29.28 32.86 -28.68
CA ALA A 27 29.16 31.42 -28.41
C ALA A 27 28.94 30.62 -29.73
N PRO A 28 29.54 29.43 -29.89
CA PRO A 28 29.16 28.49 -30.95
C PRO A 28 27.80 27.85 -30.62
N SER A 29 26.92 27.77 -31.61
CA SER A 29 25.62 27.10 -31.53
C SER A 29 25.77 25.62 -31.86
N ASP A 30 25.92 24.76 -30.85
CA ASP A 30 25.82 23.32 -31.02
C ASP A 30 24.37 22.85 -30.79
N ALA A 31 23.57 22.84 -31.85
CA ALA A 31 22.33 22.06 -31.89
C ALA A 31 22.70 20.62 -32.28
N VAL A 32 22.56 19.67 -31.35
CA VAL A 32 22.78 18.23 -31.62
C VAL A 32 21.58 17.67 -32.39
N ASP A 33 21.83 17.14 -33.59
CA ASP A 33 20.83 16.49 -34.44
C ASP A 33 20.48 15.10 -33.89
N LEU A 34 19.29 14.97 -33.29
CA LEU A 34 18.78 13.75 -32.65
C LEU A 34 18.23 12.72 -33.66
N SER A 35 18.35 12.97 -34.97
CA SER A 35 17.89 12.04 -36.01
C SER A 35 18.81 10.83 -36.22
N ALA A 36 19.97 10.77 -35.55
CA ALA A 36 20.99 9.73 -35.71
C ALA A 36 21.05 8.67 -34.59
N THR A 37 20.18 8.72 -33.57
CA THR A 37 20.19 7.72 -32.48
C THR A 37 19.44 6.45 -32.86
N GLY A 38 20.16 5.35 -33.05
CA GLY A 38 19.63 4.01 -33.33
C GLY A 38 18.75 3.39 -32.23
N VAL A 39 18.13 2.26 -32.56
CA VAL A 39 17.10 1.60 -31.74
C VAL A 39 17.66 0.40 -31.00
N VAL A 40 17.52 0.41 -29.67
CA VAL A 40 17.90 -0.72 -28.80
C VAL A 40 16.75 -1.72 -28.72
N CYS A 41 17.04 -3.00 -28.98
CA CYS A 41 16.03 -4.06 -28.91
C CYS A 41 15.58 -4.28 -27.45
N PRO A 42 14.28 -4.24 -27.13
CA PRO A 42 13.79 -4.41 -25.77
C PRO A 42 13.90 -5.85 -25.24
N ALA A 43 14.15 -6.83 -26.12
CA ALA A 43 14.20 -8.24 -25.75
C ALA A 43 15.63 -8.71 -25.39
N CYS A 44 16.65 -8.22 -26.08
CA CYS A 44 18.04 -8.67 -25.90
C CYS A 44 19.04 -7.52 -25.78
N GLU A 45 18.56 -6.28 -25.71
CA GLU A 45 19.35 -5.05 -25.52
C GLU A 45 20.40 -4.79 -26.62
N THR A 46 20.33 -5.51 -27.74
CA THR A 46 21.21 -5.28 -28.88
C THR A 46 20.84 -3.97 -29.56
N TYR A 47 21.84 -3.10 -29.77
CA TYR A 47 21.70 -1.87 -30.55
C TYR A 47 21.52 -2.19 -32.04
N ASN A 48 20.58 -1.52 -32.69
CA ASN A 48 20.31 -1.63 -34.11
C ASN A 48 20.27 -0.23 -34.73
N GLU A 49 20.55 -0.14 -36.02
CA GLU A 49 20.47 1.13 -36.75
C GLU A 49 19.05 1.74 -36.65
N PRO A 50 18.91 3.07 -36.76
CA PRO A 50 17.64 3.78 -36.58
C PRO A 50 16.47 3.25 -37.44
N ASP A 51 16.76 2.63 -38.58
CA ASP A 51 15.76 2.14 -39.53
C ASP A 51 15.55 0.61 -39.46
N ALA A 52 16.21 -0.07 -38.51
CA ALA A 52 16.16 -1.52 -38.40
C ALA A 52 14.75 -2.00 -38.03
N LYS A 53 14.14 -2.80 -38.92
CA LYS A 53 12.82 -3.41 -38.70
C LYS A 53 12.89 -4.73 -37.94
N VAL A 54 14.06 -5.34 -37.85
CA VAL A 54 14.27 -6.61 -37.15
C VAL A 54 15.60 -6.54 -36.42
N CYS A 55 15.65 -7.05 -35.19
CA CYS A 55 16.85 -7.06 -34.37
C CYS A 55 17.92 -7.99 -34.94
N ALA A 56 19.14 -7.48 -35.10
CA ALA A 56 20.28 -8.27 -35.60
C ALA A 56 20.76 -9.35 -34.62
N GLY A 57 20.47 -9.20 -33.32
CA GLY A 57 20.91 -10.14 -32.28
C GLY A 57 19.97 -11.31 -32.04
N CYS A 58 18.64 -11.08 -32.06
CA CYS A 58 17.66 -12.11 -31.69
C CYS A 58 16.52 -12.30 -32.70
N GLY A 59 16.45 -11.52 -33.78
CA GLY A 59 15.41 -11.64 -34.81
C GLY A 59 14.05 -11.03 -34.43
N GLN A 60 13.96 -10.30 -33.31
CA GLN A 60 12.72 -9.66 -32.86
C GLN A 60 12.30 -8.50 -33.79
N ASP A 61 11.00 -8.36 -34.08
CA ASP A 61 10.45 -7.25 -34.88
C ASP A 61 10.55 -5.92 -34.12
N LEU A 62 11.09 -4.89 -34.77
CA LEU A 62 11.32 -3.54 -34.26
C LEU A 62 10.53 -2.46 -35.05
N ALA A 63 9.72 -2.85 -36.04
CA ALA A 63 9.02 -1.91 -36.93
C ALA A 63 8.08 -0.91 -36.22
N GLY A 64 7.64 -1.20 -34.99
CA GLY A 64 6.80 -0.31 -34.18
C GLY A 64 7.55 0.74 -33.36
N LEU A 65 8.89 0.68 -33.30
CA LEU A 65 9.73 1.53 -32.44
C LEU A 65 10.47 2.63 -33.21
N THR A 66 10.52 2.56 -34.54
CA THR A 66 11.25 3.50 -35.41
C THR A 66 10.38 4.65 -35.95
N GLY A 67 9.08 4.69 -35.62
CA GLY A 67 8.11 5.62 -36.22
C GLY A 67 7.93 6.98 -35.54
N PHE A 68 8.59 7.27 -34.42
CA PHE A 68 8.27 8.44 -33.58
C PHE A 68 8.93 9.77 -33.99
N LEU A 69 9.83 9.80 -34.98
CA LEU A 69 10.64 11.00 -35.27
C LEU A 69 10.20 11.82 -36.50
N ARG A 70 8.96 11.67 -36.98
CA ARG A 70 8.42 12.55 -38.06
C ARG A 70 7.11 13.23 -37.69
N LEU A 71 7.11 14.07 -36.66
CA LEU A 71 6.13 15.15 -36.50
C LEU A 71 6.73 16.29 -35.67
N SER A 72 7.42 17.22 -36.34
CA SER A 72 7.72 18.54 -35.79
C SER A 72 7.86 19.53 -36.95
N GLY A 73 6.73 20.10 -37.34
CA GLY A 73 6.66 21.26 -38.23
C GLY A 73 5.77 22.32 -37.58
N ALA A 74 6.40 23.41 -37.16
CA ALA A 74 5.84 24.70 -36.71
C ALA A 74 5.09 24.75 -35.35
N ALA A 75 5.75 25.34 -34.35
CA ALA A 75 5.08 26.05 -33.26
C ALA A 75 5.89 27.28 -32.82
N ASP A 76 5.13 28.33 -32.53
CA ASP A 76 5.37 29.78 -32.37
C ASP A 76 6.25 30.17 -31.16
N PRO A 77 7.19 31.15 -31.25
CA PRO A 77 8.05 31.54 -30.14
C PRO A 77 7.40 32.65 -29.30
N SER A 78 6.50 32.29 -28.38
CA SER A 78 6.08 33.22 -27.31
C SER A 78 5.58 32.51 -26.05
N ARG A 79 6.48 31.88 -25.30
CA ARG A 79 6.24 31.58 -23.88
C ARG A 79 7.54 31.34 -23.11
N SER A 80 8.09 32.40 -22.53
CA SER A 80 9.17 32.31 -21.55
C SER A 80 8.57 32.15 -20.15
N GLU A 81 8.84 31.02 -19.49
CA GLU A 81 8.64 30.87 -18.05
C GLU A 81 9.74 31.64 -17.31
N ILE A 82 9.34 32.64 -16.53
CA ILE A 82 10.21 33.41 -15.63
C ILE A 82 10.06 32.83 -14.22
N THR A 83 11.15 32.28 -13.68
CA THR A 83 11.33 31.99 -12.25
C THR A 83 11.52 33.30 -11.48
N ALA A 84 10.63 33.58 -10.53
CA ALA A 84 10.65 34.80 -9.72
C ALA A 84 11.42 34.63 -8.40
N VAL A 85 12.41 35.49 -8.17
CA VAL A 85 12.90 35.91 -6.85
C VAL A 85 12.86 37.44 -6.82
N GLU A 86 12.31 37.98 -5.73
CA GLU A 86 12.39 39.36 -5.24
C GLU A 86 11.51 40.47 -5.87
N THR A 87 10.43 40.81 -5.14
CA THR A 87 10.16 42.11 -4.48
C THR A 87 8.64 42.36 -4.46
N SER A 88 8.08 42.61 -3.27
CA SER A 88 6.66 42.95 -3.11
C SER A 88 6.53 44.23 -2.32
N SER A 89 6.07 45.28 -2.99
CA SER A 89 5.49 46.46 -2.35
C SER A 89 4.14 46.78 -3.00
N THR A 90 3.10 46.74 -2.16
CA THR A 90 1.73 47.26 -2.29
C THR A 90 0.60 46.30 -2.74
N PRO A 91 -0.62 46.47 -2.16
CA PRO A 91 -1.63 45.42 -2.09
C PRO A 91 -2.75 45.63 -3.11
N ARG A 92 -3.33 44.56 -3.66
CA ARG A 92 -4.67 44.58 -4.29
C ARG A 92 -5.26 43.18 -4.49
N THR A 93 -6.35 42.97 -3.75
CA THR A 93 -7.64 42.32 -4.08
C THR A 93 -7.72 41.14 -5.07
N ARG A 94 -8.37 40.09 -4.56
CA ARG A 94 -8.71 38.79 -5.13
C ARG A 94 -9.78 38.88 -6.25
N PRO A 95 -9.57 38.23 -7.40
CA PRO A 95 -10.67 37.85 -8.30
C PRO A 95 -11.14 36.41 -8.01
N GLU A 96 -12.44 36.24 -7.78
CA GLU A 96 -13.15 34.95 -7.86
C GLU A 96 -13.50 34.63 -9.32
N LEU A 97 -13.32 33.38 -9.75
CA LEU A 97 -13.85 32.81 -10.99
C LEU A 97 -14.06 31.28 -10.83
N PRO A 98 -14.93 30.64 -11.64
CA PRO A 98 -16.09 29.86 -11.17
C PRO A 98 -15.95 28.34 -11.35
N ALA A 99 -16.88 27.60 -10.74
CA ALA A 99 -17.01 26.15 -10.80
C ALA A 99 -17.34 25.65 -12.22
N SER A 100 -16.64 24.60 -12.67
CA SER A 100 -16.96 23.85 -13.88
C SER A 100 -17.51 22.46 -13.55
N THR A 101 -18.62 22.16 -14.18
CA THR A 101 -19.40 20.91 -14.21
C THR A 101 -18.67 19.80 -14.98
N LEU A 102 -18.77 18.56 -14.47
CA LEU A 102 -18.30 17.34 -15.13
C LEU A 102 -19.38 16.76 -16.08
N PRO A 103 -19.01 16.14 -17.21
CA PRO A 103 -19.93 15.38 -18.05
C PRO A 103 -20.16 13.95 -17.53
N SER A 104 -21.40 13.47 -17.62
CA SER A 104 -21.84 12.11 -17.32
C SER A 104 -21.57 11.15 -18.49
N MET A 105 -21.23 9.90 -18.17
CA MET A 105 -21.24 8.75 -19.09
C MET A 105 -21.92 7.52 -18.45
N PRO A 106 -22.41 6.57 -19.27
CA PRO A 106 -23.68 5.87 -19.05
C PRO A 106 -23.56 4.53 -18.31
N ALA A 107 -24.71 4.06 -17.85
CA ALA A 107 -24.93 2.74 -17.26
C ALA A 107 -24.75 1.61 -18.28
N ALA A 108 -24.18 0.49 -17.84
CA ALA A 108 -24.18 -0.78 -18.55
C ALA A 108 -24.83 -1.84 -17.65
N ASP A 109 -26.03 -2.25 -18.05
CA ASP A 109 -26.72 -3.48 -17.67
C ASP A 109 -26.11 -4.67 -18.45
N GLU A 110 -25.73 -5.73 -17.74
CA GLU A 110 -26.19 -7.13 -17.92
C GLU A 110 -25.21 -8.16 -17.32
N PRO A 111 -25.71 -9.32 -16.82
CA PRO A 111 -24.96 -10.23 -15.97
C PRO A 111 -24.19 -11.31 -16.76
N ALA A 112 -22.94 -11.57 -16.38
CA ALA A 112 -22.17 -12.71 -16.87
C ALA A 112 -22.32 -13.92 -15.92
N GLU A 113 -22.72 -15.07 -16.47
CA GLU A 113 -22.84 -16.34 -15.76
C GLU A 113 -21.48 -16.87 -15.23
N PRO A 114 -21.46 -17.58 -14.09
CA PRO A 114 -20.22 -18.10 -13.52
C PRO A 114 -19.76 -19.38 -14.23
N VAL A 115 -18.51 -19.37 -14.68
CA VAL A 115 -17.79 -20.55 -15.18
C VAL A 115 -17.46 -21.49 -14.01
N LEU A 116 -18.06 -22.69 -14.05
CA LEU A 116 -17.81 -23.77 -13.08
C LEU A 116 -16.51 -24.51 -13.43
N LEU A 117 -15.42 -24.23 -12.72
CA LEU A 117 -14.19 -25.02 -12.78
C LEU A 117 -14.20 -26.12 -11.70
N LYS A 118 -14.29 -27.38 -12.13
CA LYS A 118 -14.14 -28.57 -11.27
C LYS A 118 -12.67 -28.98 -11.13
N PRO A 119 -12.11 -29.07 -9.92
CA PRO A 119 -10.85 -29.77 -9.68
C PRO A 119 -11.06 -31.29 -9.57
N ARG A 120 -10.10 -32.05 -10.11
CA ARG A 120 -10.02 -33.51 -10.10
C ARG A 120 -9.76 -34.06 -8.69
N SER A 121 -10.44 -35.15 -8.35
CA SER A 121 -10.24 -35.93 -7.12
C SER A 121 -8.84 -36.56 -7.11
N ALA A 122 -8.09 -36.32 -6.04
CA ALA A 122 -6.93 -37.15 -5.67
C ALA A 122 -7.37 -38.16 -4.61
N THR A 123 -7.07 -39.42 -4.87
CA THR A 123 -7.32 -40.60 -4.04
C THR A 123 -6.63 -40.48 -2.68
N ALA A 124 -7.34 -40.78 -1.59
CA ALA A 124 -6.77 -40.93 -0.25
C ALA A 124 -7.00 -42.36 0.29
N PRO A 125 -6.09 -42.87 1.14
CA PRO A 125 -5.90 -44.29 1.38
C PRO A 125 -6.78 -44.88 2.50
N LEU A 126 -6.75 -46.22 2.55
CA LEU A 126 -7.50 -47.14 3.40
C LEU A 126 -7.47 -46.79 4.91
N ALA A 127 -8.65 -46.75 5.54
CA ALA A 127 -8.81 -46.69 6.99
C ALA A 127 -8.82 -48.10 7.61
N ALA A 128 -8.06 -48.26 8.68
CA ALA A 128 -8.03 -49.46 9.51
C ALA A 128 -9.33 -49.62 10.31
N ALA A 129 -9.77 -50.88 10.43
CA ALA A 129 -11.04 -51.30 11.01
C ALA A 129 -11.10 -51.09 12.54
N ALA A 130 -12.18 -50.47 13.01
CA ALA A 130 -12.65 -50.56 14.38
C ALA A 130 -13.93 -51.43 14.40
N GLY A 131 -13.90 -52.51 15.18
CA GLY A 131 -14.99 -53.47 15.31
C GLY A 131 -16.23 -52.86 15.98
N ALA A 132 -17.39 -53.07 15.35
CA ALA A 132 -18.70 -52.70 15.88
C ALA A 132 -19.28 -53.82 16.77
N LYS A 133 -19.78 -53.45 17.95
CA LYS A 133 -20.72 -54.23 18.77
C LYS A 133 -22.15 -53.97 18.28
N PRO A 134 -23.06 -54.97 18.20
CA PRO A 134 -24.45 -54.71 17.86
C PRO A 134 -25.22 -54.18 19.07
N ALA A 135 -25.94 -53.07 18.90
CA ALA A 135 -26.87 -52.53 19.88
C ALA A 135 -28.29 -53.05 19.61
N ASP A 136 -28.90 -53.63 20.63
CA ASP A 136 -30.33 -53.97 20.69
C ASP A 136 -31.18 -52.69 20.62
N ALA A 137 -31.65 -52.32 19.43
CA ALA A 137 -32.55 -51.18 19.27
C ALA A 137 -34.01 -51.59 19.54
N GLY A 138 -34.60 -51.06 20.60
CA GLY A 138 -36.05 -51.15 20.86
C GLY A 138 -36.83 -50.04 20.13
N CYS A 139 -38.11 -50.28 19.88
CA CYS A 139 -39.02 -49.29 19.29
C CYS A 139 -39.24 -48.14 20.27
N PRO A 140 -38.95 -46.87 19.91
CA PRO A 140 -39.05 -45.73 20.83
C PRO A 140 -40.49 -45.40 21.24
N TYR A 141 -41.50 -45.94 20.56
CA TYR A 141 -42.91 -45.64 20.82
C TYR A 141 -43.63 -46.67 21.70
N CYS A 142 -43.22 -47.95 21.64
CA CYS A 142 -43.90 -49.03 22.36
C CYS A 142 -42.95 -49.99 23.08
N GLY A 143 -41.64 -49.80 22.96
CA GLY A 143 -40.62 -50.61 23.64
C GLY A 143 -40.36 -51.98 23.02
N ALA A 144 -41.09 -52.38 21.96
CA ALA A 144 -40.89 -53.68 21.31
C ALA A 144 -39.50 -53.79 20.68
N ARG A 145 -38.81 -54.93 20.86
CA ARG A 145 -37.49 -55.18 20.27
C ARG A 145 -37.60 -55.19 18.75
N LEU A 146 -36.80 -54.39 18.06
CA LEU A 146 -36.87 -54.29 16.60
C LEU A 146 -35.85 -55.24 15.96
N PRO A 147 -36.21 -55.94 14.87
CA PRO A 147 -35.23 -56.64 14.08
C PRO A 147 -34.28 -55.62 13.41
N PRO A 148 -33.02 -56.00 13.15
CA PRO A 148 -32.07 -55.12 12.48
C PRO A 148 -32.63 -54.68 11.11
N ALA A 149 -32.55 -53.38 10.83
CA ALA A 149 -33.07 -52.72 9.61
C ALA A 149 -34.60 -52.67 9.43
N ALA A 150 -35.40 -52.78 10.49
CA ALA A 150 -36.85 -52.59 10.42
C ALA A 150 -37.23 -51.16 10.00
N SER A 151 -37.93 -51.00 8.86
CA SER A 151 -38.49 -49.72 8.40
C SER A 151 -39.80 -49.34 9.10
N GLY A 152 -40.33 -50.24 9.94
CA GLY A 152 -41.49 -50.02 10.78
C GLY A 152 -41.58 -51.06 11.90
N CYS A 153 -42.25 -50.70 12.99
CA CYS A 153 -42.44 -51.59 14.13
C CYS A 153 -43.55 -52.61 13.83
N PRO A 154 -43.29 -53.93 13.89
CA PRO A 154 -44.29 -54.96 13.60
C PRO A 154 -45.38 -55.07 14.68
N VAL A 155 -45.15 -54.50 15.87
CA VAL A 155 -46.10 -54.56 16.99
C VAL A 155 -47.08 -53.39 16.97
N CYS A 156 -46.60 -52.15 16.82
CA CYS A 156 -47.46 -50.97 16.84
C CYS A 156 -47.76 -50.37 15.45
N GLY A 157 -47.20 -50.93 14.38
CA GLY A 157 -47.47 -50.55 12.99
C GLY A 157 -46.84 -49.23 12.53
N ARG A 158 -46.08 -48.51 13.37
CA ARG A 158 -45.47 -47.23 13.01
C ARG A 158 -44.20 -47.38 12.18
N ARG A 159 -44.04 -46.57 11.13
CA ARG A 159 -42.80 -46.49 10.34
C ARG A 159 -41.68 -45.82 11.14
N LEU A 160 -40.49 -46.40 11.05
CA LEU A 160 -39.25 -45.94 11.66
C LEU A 160 -38.39 -45.34 10.54
N THR A 161 -38.84 -44.24 9.96
CA THR A 161 -38.00 -43.48 9.02
C THR A 161 -36.92 -42.78 9.83
N ALA A 162 -35.66 -43.03 9.48
CA ALA A 162 -34.54 -42.26 10.01
C ALA A 162 -34.86 -40.77 9.82
N ALA A 163 -34.91 -40.03 10.93
CA ALA A 163 -34.99 -38.58 10.87
C ALA A 163 -33.80 -38.11 10.01
N THR A 164 -34.08 -37.52 8.86
CA THR A 164 -33.09 -36.69 8.17
C THR A 164 -32.54 -35.73 9.23
N PRO A 165 -31.23 -35.70 9.49
CA PRO A 165 -30.68 -34.72 10.40
C PRO A 165 -31.09 -33.36 9.87
N GLU A 166 -31.91 -32.66 10.65
CA GLU A 166 -32.20 -31.26 10.43
C GLU A 166 -30.83 -30.54 10.30
N PRO A 167 -30.62 -29.68 9.30
CA PRO A 167 -29.34 -28.99 9.15
C PRO A 167 -29.09 -28.21 10.43
N GLN A 168 -28.16 -28.68 11.25
CA GLN A 168 -27.74 -27.95 12.43
C GLN A 168 -27.20 -26.61 11.95
N PRO A 169 -27.74 -25.47 12.44
CA PRO A 169 -27.18 -24.18 12.12
C PRO A 169 -25.70 -24.23 12.52
N ALA A 170 -24.84 -23.76 11.61
CA ALA A 170 -23.43 -23.52 11.92
C ALA A 170 -23.38 -22.79 13.26
N SER A 171 -22.57 -23.29 14.20
CA SER A 171 -22.37 -22.71 15.53
C SER A 171 -22.35 -21.19 15.41
N ASP A 172 -23.30 -20.54 16.07
CA ASP A 172 -23.56 -19.10 15.95
C ASP A 172 -22.43 -18.35 16.69
N VAL A 173 -21.25 -18.25 16.06
CA VAL A 173 -20.08 -17.58 16.62
C VAL A 173 -20.45 -16.11 16.82
N SER A 174 -20.56 -15.69 18.08
CA SER A 174 -20.92 -14.31 18.40
C SER A 174 -19.68 -13.44 18.22
N VAL A 175 -19.63 -12.67 17.14
CA VAL A 175 -18.54 -11.73 16.86
C VAL A 175 -18.97 -10.33 17.28
N ARG A 176 -18.11 -9.64 18.03
CA ARG A 176 -18.34 -8.26 18.48
C ARG A 176 -17.06 -7.42 18.38
N LEU A 177 -17.21 -6.12 18.19
CA LEU A 177 -16.14 -5.14 18.28
C LEU A 177 -16.24 -4.41 19.62
N ARG A 178 -15.19 -4.47 20.44
CA ARG A 178 -15.09 -3.73 21.70
C ARG A 178 -14.19 -2.52 21.52
N LEU A 179 -14.68 -1.33 21.87
CA LEU A 179 -13.88 -0.11 21.85
C LEU A 179 -12.91 -0.09 23.03
N LEU A 180 -11.61 -0.16 22.75
CA LEU A 180 -10.54 -0.11 23.77
C LEU A 180 -10.10 1.32 24.08
N ARG A 181 -10.14 2.22 23.09
CA ARG A 181 -9.69 3.60 23.21
C ARG A 181 -10.41 4.47 22.19
N GLY A 182 -10.78 5.69 22.59
CA GLY A 182 -11.26 6.72 21.67
C GLY A 182 -12.28 7.66 22.30
N TYR A 183 -13.18 8.22 21.49
CA TYR A 183 -14.19 9.20 21.94
C TYR A 183 -15.52 8.56 22.40
N GLY A 184 -15.72 7.26 22.16
CA GLY A 184 -16.87 6.53 22.69
C GLY A 184 -16.80 6.25 24.19
N ARG A 185 -17.84 5.62 24.77
CA ARG A 185 -17.71 5.01 26.10
C ARG A 185 -16.66 3.90 25.98
N GLU A 186 -15.54 4.03 26.69
CA GLU A 186 -14.56 2.95 26.82
C GLU A 186 -15.29 1.65 27.21
N ASP A 187 -14.89 0.53 26.60
CA ASP A 187 -15.52 -0.79 26.71
C ASP A 187 -16.91 -0.94 26.06
N ALA A 188 -17.40 0.06 25.31
CA ALA A 188 -18.57 -0.14 24.46
C ALA A 188 -18.35 -1.31 23.50
N THR A 189 -19.35 -2.18 23.42
CA THR A 189 -19.27 -3.42 22.65
C THR A 189 -20.38 -3.45 21.60
N PHE A 190 -20.01 -3.72 20.36
CA PHE A 190 -20.88 -3.65 19.20
C PHE A 190 -20.94 -5.03 18.52
N PRO A 191 -22.08 -5.74 18.57
CA PRO A 191 -22.22 -7.02 17.91
C PRO A 191 -22.17 -6.84 16.38
N ILE A 192 -21.52 -7.77 15.69
CA ILE A 192 -21.50 -7.83 14.22
C ILE A 192 -22.71 -8.65 13.79
N GLY A 193 -23.76 -7.96 13.33
CA GLY A 193 -24.98 -8.61 12.84
C GLY A 193 -24.75 -9.41 11.54
N PRO A 194 -25.77 -10.12 11.04
CA PRO A 194 -25.66 -10.96 9.84
C PRO A 194 -25.36 -10.18 8.56
N VAL A 195 -25.71 -8.88 8.51
CA VAL A 195 -25.41 -7.98 7.39
C VAL A 195 -23.98 -7.41 7.49
N GLY A 196 -23.30 -7.62 8.62
CA GLY A 196 -22.06 -6.93 8.96
C GLY A 196 -22.31 -5.65 9.74
N LEU A 197 -21.32 -4.77 9.75
CA LEU A 197 -21.32 -3.53 10.51
C LEU A 197 -20.43 -2.49 9.84
N THR A 198 -20.88 -1.23 9.79
CA THR A 198 -20.06 -0.10 9.33
C THR A 198 -19.66 0.79 10.50
N LEU A 199 -18.44 1.35 10.43
CA LEU A 199 -17.95 2.34 11.38
C LEU A 199 -17.47 3.58 10.64
N GLY A 200 -17.80 4.75 11.17
CA GLY A 200 -17.39 6.02 10.59
C GLY A 200 -17.77 7.20 11.48
N ARG A 201 -17.49 8.41 10.99
CA ARG A 201 -17.82 9.64 11.70
C ARG A 201 -19.33 9.86 11.74
N GLU A 202 -20.01 9.62 10.62
CA GLU A 202 -21.46 9.77 10.46
C GLU A 202 -22.01 8.67 9.52
N GLY A 203 -23.33 8.48 9.50
CA GLY A 203 -24.03 7.62 8.54
C GLY A 203 -23.64 6.14 8.58
N SER A 204 -23.07 5.68 9.69
CA SER A 204 -22.57 4.32 9.88
C SER A 204 -23.27 3.66 11.07
N THR A 205 -23.32 2.32 11.11
CA THR A 205 -23.90 1.57 12.23
C THR A 205 -23.28 1.99 13.56
N ILE A 206 -21.95 2.16 13.58
CA ILE A 206 -21.21 2.82 14.65
C ILE A 206 -20.80 4.21 14.15
N SER A 207 -21.46 5.26 14.64
CA SER A 207 -21.14 6.65 14.32
C SER A 207 -20.44 7.33 15.50
N ILE A 208 -19.24 7.86 15.26
CA ILE A 208 -18.41 8.55 16.27
C ILE A 208 -18.11 9.97 15.75
N PRO A 209 -19.06 10.92 15.89
CA PRO A 209 -18.95 12.24 15.28
C PRO A 209 -17.84 13.12 15.88
N GLN A 210 -17.37 12.79 17.09
CA GLN A 210 -16.32 13.52 17.79
C GLN A 210 -14.93 13.29 17.17
N ASP A 211 -14.72 12.16 16.48
CA ASP A 211 -13.43 11.86 15.86
C ASP A 211 -13.33 12.44 14.44
N ALA A 212 -12.70 13.60 14.34
CA ALA A 212 -12.44 14.27 13.07
C ALA A 212 -11.50 13.47 12.13
N CYS A 213 -10.81 12.44 12.64
CA CYS A 213 -9.94 11.59 11.83
C CYS A 213 -10.72 10.46 11.13
N LEU A 214 -11.99 10.25 11.45
CA LEU A 214 -12.86 9.28 10.78
C LEU A 214 -13.50 9.85 9.51
N SER A 215 -13.71 8.97 8.54
CA SER A 215 -14.48 9.23 7.31
C SER A 215 -15.92 8.78 7.50
N SER A 216 -16.84 9.22 6.63
CA SER A 216 -18.26 8.82 6.67
C SER A 216 -18.63 8.09 5.37
N PRO A 217 -18.75 6.75 5.35
CA PRO A 217 -18.23 5.77 6.31
C PRO A 217 -16.69 5.65 6.24
N HIS A 218 -16.06 4.97 7.21
CA HIS A 218 -14.59 4.78 7.25
C HIS A 218 -14.19 3.34 6.97
N LEU A 219 -14.85 2.37 7.62
CA LEU A 219 -14.60 0.94 7.42
C LEU A 219 -15.90 0.15 7.49
N MET A 220 -15.83 -1.07 6.97
CA MET A 220 -16.90 -2.05 7.05
C MET A 220 -16.35 -3.40 7.48
N VAL A 221 -17.08 -4.10 8.34
CA VAL A 221 -16.89 -5.52 8.57
C VAL A 221 -18.05 -6.25 7.93
N ARG A 222 -17.77 -7.12 6.96
CA ARG A 222 -18.77 -7.94 6.26
C ARG A 222 -18.49 -9.42 6.45
N TRP A 223 -19.50 -10.25 6.28
CA TRP A 223 -19.32 -11.70 6.28
C TRP A 223 -18.90 -12.18 4.89
N GLN A 224 -17.87 -13.01 4.82
CA GLN A 224 -17.44 -13.72 3.62
C GLN A 224 -17.04 -15.13 4.01
N ASP A 225 -17.66 -16.14 3.38
CA ASP A 225 -17.40 -17.55 3.65
C ASP A 225 -17.49 -17.91 5.15
N GLY A 226 -18.47 -17.32 5.84
CA GLY A 226 -18.69 -17.52 7.28
C GLY A 226 -17.66 -16.83 8.19
N ARG A 227 -16.81 -15.95 7.65
CA ARG A 227 -15.79 -15.22 8.41
C ARG A 227 -16.01 -13.71 8.34
N PRO A 228 -15.78 -12.97 9.43
CA PRO A 228 -15.79 -11.51 9.38
C PRO A 228 -14.56 -11.02 8.63
N VAL A 229 -14.77 -10.18 7.62
CA VAL A 229 -13.74 -9.56 6.80
C VAL A 229 -13.82 -8.05 6.98
N LEU A 230 -12.72 -7.45 7.39
CA LEU A 230 -12.53 -6.02 7.52
C LEU A 230 -12.14 -5.41 6.17
N GLU A 231 -12.78 -4.31 5.81
CA GLU A 231 -12.54 -3.58 4.58
C GLU A 231 -12.51 -2.06 4.86
N ASP A 232 -11.50 -1.38 4.33
CA ASP A 232 -11.41 0.08 4.36
C ASP A 232 -12.33 0.68 3.29
N MET A 233 -13.23 1.59 3.66
CA MET A 233 -14.20 2.20 2.75
C MET A 233 -13.59 3.42 2.04
N GLN A 234 -12.38 3.26 1.49
CA GLN A 234 -11.59 4.33 0.86
C GLN A 234 -11.43 5.55 1.77
N SER A 235 -11.10 5.29 3.04
CA SER A 235 -11.03 6.34 4.04
C SER A 235 -9.84 7.26 3.79
N ARG A 236 -9.98 8.54 4.19
CA ARG A 236 -8.92 9.55 3.99
C ARG A 236 -7.63 9.18 4.72
N ASN A 237 -7.78 8.71 5.96
CA ASN A 237 -6.65 8.46 6.85
C ASN A 237 -6.21 6.99 6.86
N GLY A 238 -7.01 6.09 6.27
CA GLY A 238 -6.78 4.66 6.23
C GLY A 238 -7.19 3.95 7.52
N THR A 239 -7.60 2.69 7.35
CA THR A 239 -7.77 1.71 8.43
C THR A 239 -6.48 0.90 8.61
N PHE A 240 -6.12 0.62 9.86
CA PHE A 240 -4.91 -0.13 10.21
C PHE A 240 -5.25 -1.33 11.09
N LEU A 241 -4.47 -2.40 10.96
CA LEU A 241 -4.59 -3.60 11.77
C LEU A 241 -3.31 -3.80 12.58
N ARG A 242 -3.45 -4.18 13.86
CA ARG A 242 -2.31 -4.47 14.72
C ARG A 242 -1.52 -5.69 14.24
N VAL A 243 -0.21 -5.58 14.27
CA VAL A 243 0.72 -6.68 13.98
C VAL A 243 0.71 -7.64 15.17
N ARG A 244 0.53 -8.94 14.91
CA ARG A 244 0.55 -9.97 15.97
C ARG A 244 1.96 -10.26 16.46
N GLU A 245 2.89 -10.43 15.54
CA GLU A 245 4.32 -10.64 15.84
C GLU A 245 5.17 -10.04 14.73
N ARG A 246 4.90 -10.44 13.48
CA ARG A 246 5.62 -9.99 12.29
C ARG A 246 4.68 -9.59 11.16
N ALA A 247 5.11 -8.64 10.34
CA ALA A 247 4.44 -8.22 9.12
C ALA A 247 5.45 -7.88 8.02
N ASP A 248 5.19 -8.36 6.80
CA ASP A 248 6.00 -7.98 5.64
C ASP A 248 5.54 -6.62 5.10
N LEU A 249 6.48 -5.70 4.94
CA LEU A 249 6.23 -4.36 4.43
C LEU A 249 6.66 -4.26 2.97
N ARG A 250 5.77 -3.67 2.15
CA ARG A 250 6.07 -3.31 0.77
C ARG A 250 6.32 -1.81 0.66
N GLN A 251 6.96 -1.41 -0.43
CA GLN A 251 7.08 0.01 -0.74
C GLN A 251 5.68 0.65 -0.78
N GLY A 252 5.56 1.83 -0.17
CA GLY A 252 4.29 2.53 0.01
C GLY A 252 3.48 2.12 1.23
N THR A 253 3.79 0.98 1.87
CA THR A 253 3.09 0.54 3.09
C THR A 253 3.28 1.56 4.21
N GLU A 254 2.20 1.86 4.91
CA GLU A 254 2.19 2.74 6.07
C GLU A 254 2.03 1.93 7.35
N PHE A 255 2.68 2.38 8.41
CA PHE A 255 2.52 1.82 9.74
C PHE A 255 2.56 2.92 10.80
N ILE A 256 1.97 2.61 11.96
CA ILE A 256 1.86 3.50 13.12
C ILE A 256 2.43 2.77 14.33
N CYS A 257 3.23 3.48 15.12
CA CYS A 257 3.77 3.03 16.39
C CYS A 257 3.84 4.22 17.35
N GLY A 258 3.25 4.09 18.54
CA GLY A 258 3.06 5.23 19.44
C GLY A 258 2.25 6.35 18.77
N THR A 259 2.77 7.57 18.77
CA THR A 259 2.20 8.71 18.03
C THR A 259 2.83 8.90 16.64
N GLN A 260 3.80 8.06 16.27
CA GLN A 260 4.52 8.17 15.01
C GLN A 260 3.83 7.41 13.89
N ARG A 261 3.71 8.04 12.72
CA ARG A 261 3.25 7.40 11.48
C ARG A 261 4.35 7.45 10.44
N PHE A 262 4.59 6.32 9.79
CA PHE A 262 5.61 6.18 8.77
C PHE A 262 5.03 5.61 7.48
N ARG A 263 5.66 5.97 6.36
CA ARG A 263 5.52 5.28 5.07
C ARG A 263 6.87 4.71 4.66
N LEU A 264 6.90 3.44 4.30
CA LEU A 264 8.07 2.82 3.69
C LEU A 264 8.27 3.38 2.28
N ILE A 265 9.27 4.23 2.06
CA ILE A 265 9.56 4.82 0.74
C ILE A 265 10.26 3.80 -0.15
N GLY A 266 11.09 2.94 0.42
CA GLY A 266 11.79 1.92 -0.34
C GLY A 266 12.91 1.22 0.42
N LEU A 267 13.38 0.16 -0.21
CA LEU A 267 14.58 -0.58 0.13
C LEU A 267 15.67 -0.16 -0.87
N GLY A 268 16.81 0.29 -0.38
CA GLY A 268 17.98 0.60 -1.18
C GLY A 268 19.15 -0.30 -0.82
N GLY A 269 20.18 -0.29 -1.68
CA GLY A 269 21.40 -1.06 -1.48
C GLY A 269 22.63 -0.30 -1.96
N PRO A 270 23.80 -0.95 -2.00
CA PRO A 270 25.00 -0.39 -2.58
C PRO A 270 24.70 0.06 -4.01
N THR A 271 24.81 1.36 -4.26
CA THR A 271 24.55 1.90 -5.59
C THR A 271 25.78 1.69 -6.46
N SER A 272 25.64 1.01 -7.60
CA SER A 272 26.62 1.03 -8.69
C SER A 272 26.40 2.22 -9.62
N ASP A 273 25.50 3.13 -9.26
CA ASP A 273 25.06 4.26 -10.06
C ASP A 273 26.14 5.37 -10.08
N VAL A 274 26.85 5.46 -11.20
CA VAL A 274 27.86 6.50 -11.45
C VAL A 274 27.21 7.63 -12.23
N ARG A 275 26.56 8.55 -11.52
CA ARG A 275 25.89 9.71 -12.14
C ARG A 275 26.84 10.87 -12.47
N THR A 276 28.02 10.86 -11.86
CA THR A 276 29.03 11.89 -12.09
C THR A 276 30.18 11.26 -12.88
N PRO A 277 30.26 11.48 -14.20
CA PRO A 277 31.37 10.99 -14.98
C PRO A 277 32.68 11.61 -14.46
N PRO A 278 33.77 10.85 -14.42
CA PRO A 278 35.06 11.40 -14.00
C PRO A 278 35.47 12.51 -14.97
N SER A 279 35.77 13.71 -14.47
CA SER A 279 36.46 14.74 -15.25
C SER A 279 37.97 14.60 -15.09
N SER A 280 38.74 14.91 -16.14
CA SER A 280 40.18 14.61 -16.20
C SER A 280 41.03 15.42 -15.23
N ASP A 281 40.63 16.65 -14.90
CA ASP A 281 41.44 17.57 -14.09
C ASP A 281 40.91 17.80 -12.66
N THR A 282 39.66 17.42 -12.35
CA THR A 282 39.06 17.66 -11.04
C THR A 282 38.43 16.39 -10.48
N ARG A 283 39.00 15.88 -9.38
CA ARG A 283 38.42 14.75 -8.64
C ARG A 283 37.06 15.16 -8.04
N ALA A 284 36.05 14.31 -8.21
CA ALA A 284 34.77 14.50 -7.53
C ALA A 284 34.95 14.36 -6.01
N TYR A 285 34.44 15.35 -5.26
CA TYR A 285 34.25 15.19 -3.83
C TYR A 285 33.10 14.21 -3.59
N GLY A 286 33.38 13.12 -2.87
CA GLY A 286 32.41 12.06 -2.59
C GLY A 286 32.46 11.58 -1.14
N GLY A 287 31.38 10.95 -0.69
CA GLY A 287 31.28 10.29 0.61
C GLY A 287 31.44 8.76 0.51
N PRO A 288 31.60 8.06 1.65
CA PRO A 288 31.65 6.60 1.67
C PRO A 288 30.34 6.01 1.14
N VAL A 289 30.43 5.07 0.20
CA VAL A 289 29.27 4.36 -0.36
C VAL A 289 28.79 3.31 0.66
N PRO A 290 27.52 3.31 1.07
CA PRO A 290 26.97 2.26 1.91
C PRO A 290 27.10 0.90 1.21
N ARG A 291 27.75 -0.06 1.87
CA ARG A 291 27.90 -1.43 1.36
C ARG A 291 26.78 -2.37 1.83
N GLN A 292 25.82 -1.86 2.60
CA GLN A 292 24.73 -2.62 3.17
C GLN A 292 23.40 -2.14 2.59
N LEU A 293 22.39 -3.03 2.65
CA LEU A 293 21.01 -2.64 2.39
C LEU A 293 20.56 -1.59 3.40
N PHE A 294 19.76 -0.64 2.95
CA PHE A 294 19.19 0.40 3.80
C PHE A 294 17.70 0.55 3.55
N VAL A 295 16.98 0.99 4.58
CA VAL A 295 15.55 1.32 4.49
C VAL A 295 15.39 2.84 4.48
N ALA A 296 14.46 3.33 3.65
CA ALA A 296 14.04 4.72 3.61
C ALA A 296 12.60 4.85 4.15
N LEU A 297 12.43 5.60 5.24
CA LEU A 297 11.13 5.83 5.87
C LEU A 297 10.76 7.31 5.77
N ARG A 298 9.55 7.62 5.29
CA ARG A 298 8.96 8.96 5.39
C ARG A 298 8.16 9.04 6.67
N GLN A 299 8.48 9.98 7.54
CA GLN A 299 7.59 10.31 8.66
C GLN A 299 6.40 11.12 8.15
N LEU A 300 5.20 10.84 8.66
CA LEU A 300 3.97 11.56 8.36
C LEU A 300 3.49 12.25 9.64
N HIS A 301 3.24 13.56 9.56
CA HIS A 301 2.84 14.39 10.70
C HIS A 301 1.41 14.87 10.55
N ARG A 302 0.78 15.18 11.68
CA ARG A 302 -0.44 15.99 11.72
C ARG A 302 -0.03 17.45 11.87
N GLY A 303 -0.39 18.29 10.90
CA GLY A 303 -0.23 19.74 11.00
C GLY A 303 -1.18 20.35 12.04
N PRO A 304 -0.94 21.61 12.47
CA PRO A 304 -1.80 22.31 13.43
C PRO A 304 -3.24 22.49 12.91
N ASP A 305 -3.39 22.56 11.60
CA ASP A 305 -4.64 22.61 10.83
C ASP A 305 -5.33 21.23 10.71
N GLY A 306 -4.77 20.20 11.34
CA GLY A 306 -5.26 18.82 11.26
C GLY A 306 -4.94 18.12 9.95
N ARG A 307 -4.25 18.77 9.00
CA ARG A 307 -3.91 18.17 7.70
C ARG A 307 -2.64 17.32 7.82
N GLY A 308 -2.60 16.21 7.07
CA GLY A 308 -1.39 15.39 6.96
C GLY A 308 -0.26 16.15 6.28
N ARG A 309 0.94 16.13 6.85
CA ARG A 309 2.17 16.71 6.29
C ARG A 309 3.24 15.64 6.15
N GLN A 310 4.01 15.73 5.06
CA GLN A 310 5.17 14.88 4.88
C GLN A 310 6.34 15.46 5.68
N GLY A 311 6.85 14.67 6.63
CA GLY A 311 8.01 15.01 7.45
C GLY A 311 9.32 14.57 6.82
N MET A 312 10.33 14.31 7.64
CA MET A 312 11.67 13.92 7.18
C MET A 312 11.71 12.53 6.52
N VAL A 313 12.74 12.29 5.70
CA VAL A 313 13.16 10.94 5.31
C VAL A 313 14.23 10.46 6.28
N ILE A 314 14.03 9.28 6.85
CA ILE A 314 15.00 8.61 7.70
C ILE A 314 15.60 7.45 6.91
N LEU A 315 16.92 7.50 6.70
CA LEU A 315 17.68 6.43 6.05
C LEU A 315 18.46 5.66 7.11
N ARG A 316 18.30 4.33 7.17
CA ARG A 316 19.08 3.47 8.07
C ARG A 316 19.54 2.19 7.39
N CYS A 317 20.82 1.87 7.58
CA CYS A 317 21.42 0.63 7.12
C CYS A 317 21.01 -0.54 8.02
N GLY A 318 20.79 -1.71 7.42
CA GLY A 318 20.43 -2.94 8.10
C GLY A 318 21.61 -3.68 8.73
N PRO A 319 21.48 -4.99 9.01
CA PRO A 319 20.35 -5.86 8.66
C PRO A 319 19.13 -5.69 9.57
N VAL A 320 19.30 -5.06 10.74
CA VAL A 320 18.21 -4.80 11.70
C VAL A 320 18.23 -3.32 12.10
N VAL A 321 17.10 -2.64 11.94
CA VAL A 321 16.93 -1.25 12.35
C VAL A 321 15.88 -1.21 13.46
N SER A 322 16.31 -0.93 14.69
CA SER A 322 15.42 -0.76 15.83
C SER A 322 14.79 0.64 15.86
N LEU A 323 13.53 0.72 16.27
CA LEU A 323 12.80 1.96 16.49
C LEU A 323 12.11 1.92 17.85
N GLY A 324 12.19 3.01 18.59
CA GLY A 324 11.50 3.13 19.87
C GLY A 324 11.72 4.48 20.52
N GLN A 325 11.45 4.55 21.82
CA GLN A 325 11.61 5.77 22.59
C GLN A 325 13.09 6.13 22.79
N ARG A 326 13.96 5.14 23.05
CA ARG A 326 15.39 5.35 23.37
C ARG A 326 16.25 4.12 23.11
N GLY A 327 17.56 4.31 22.93
CA GLY A 327 18.51 3.20 22.76
C GLY A 327 18.29 2.36 21.50
N CYS A 328 17.60 2.93 20.52
CA CYS A 328 17.31 2.34 19.22
C CYS A 328 18.13 3.03 18.14
N ALA A 329 18.07 2.48 16.92
CA ALA A 329 18.56 3.21 15.77
C ALA A 329 17.74 4.51 15.63
N ILE A 330 16.42 4.40 15.49
CA ILE A 330 15.53 5.56 15.38
C ILE A 330 14.87 5.79 16.75
N ASN A 331 15.02 6.99 17.31
CA ASN A 331 14.54 7.32 18.66
C ASN A 331 13.56 8.49 18.63
N PHE A 332 12.50 8.40 19.43
CA PHE A 332 11.56 9.49 19.71
C PHE A 332 11.35 9.59 21.23
N PRO A 333 12.26 10.28 21.96
CA PRO A 333 12.24 10.34 23.41
C PRO A 333 10.96 10.95 24.00
N GLU A 334 10.30 11.84 23.27
CA GLU A 334 9.12 12.57 23.71
C GLU A 334 7.82 11.77 23.51
N ASP A 335 7.87 10.64 22.79
CA ASP A 335 6.70 9.80 22.55
C ASP A 335 6.51 8.79 23.69
N ALA A 336 5.63 9.13 24.63
CA ALA A 336 5.31 8.29 25.77
C ALA A 336 4.56 7.00 25.41
N LEU A 337 4.00 6.90 24.20
CA LEU A 337 3.31 5.69 23.74
C LEU A 337 4.27 4.69 23.11
N LEU A 338 5.55 5.04 22.92
CA LEU A 338 6.57 4.10 22.48
C LEU A 338 7.20 3.36 23.67
N SER A 339 7.46 2.06 23.46
CA SER A 339 8.35 1.32 24.34
C SER A 339 9.81 1.74 24.08
N PRO A 340 10.75 1.56 25.03
CA PRO A 340 12.17 1.89 24.81
C PRO A 340 12.69 1.33 23.50
N ARG A 341 12.44 0.03 23.26
CA ARG A 341 12.53 -0.63 21.97
C ARG A 341 11.14 -1.11 21.60
N HIS A 342 10.55 -0.51 20.58
CA HIS A 342 9.13 -0.71 20.27
C HIS A 342 8.94 -1.64 19.06
N LEU A 343 9.81 -1.53 18.05
CA LEU A 343 9.80 -2.45 16.91
C LEU A 343 11.20 -2.61 16.32
N GLU A 344 11.35 -3.64 15.50
CA GLU A 344 12.55 -3.88 14.69
C GLU A 344 12.16 -4.07 13.22
N LEU A 345 12.93 -3.44 12.32
CA LEU A 345 12.83 -3.66 10.89
C LEU A 345 13.99 -4.56 10.45
N HIS A 346 13.66 -5.76 9.99
CA HIS A 346 14.58 -6.73 9.43
C HIS A 346 14.67 -6.51 7.91
N ILE A 347 15.82 -6.02 7.47
CA ILE A 347 16.09 -5.66 6.09
C ILE A 347 16.71 -6.85 5.36
N ARG A 348 16.00 -7.38 4.37
CA ARG A 348 16.44 -8.50 3.53
C ARG A 348 16.37 -8.10 2.06
N ALA A 349 17.07 -8.83 1.18
CA ALA A 349 17.00 -8.58 -0.26
C ALA A 349 15.56 -8.73 -0.82
N ALA A 350 14.76 -9.64 -0.23
CA ALA A 350 13.37 -9.88 -0.64
C ALA A 350 12.38 -8.79 -0.14
N GLY A 351 12.79 -7.92 0.79
CA GLY A 351 11.90 -6.92 1.37
C GLY A 351 12.23 -6.58 2.82
N VAL A 352 11.31 -5.84 3.46
CA VAL A 352 11.43 -5.42 4.85
C VAL A 352 10.39 -6.16 5.67
N GLN A 353 10.82 -6.84 6.72
CA GLN A 353 9.93 -7.46 7.70
C GLN A 353 9.95 -6.64 8.98
N LEU A 354 8.77 -6.23 9.43
CA LEU A 354 8.56 -5.54 10.70
C LEU A 354 8.26 -6.57 11.78
N GLU A 355 8.90 -6.44 12.94
CA GLU A 355 8.61 -7.22 14.13
C GLU A 355 8.20 -6.30 15.28
N ASP A 356 7.03 -6.55 15.87
CA ASP A 356 6.55 -5.82 17.04
C ASP A 356 7.30 -6.30 18.30
N LYS A 357 7.98 -5.39 18.97
CA LYS A 357 8.72 -5.64 20.22
C LYS A 357 8.11 -4.90 21.41
N SER A 358 6.95 -4.28 21.21
CA SER A 358 6.31 -3.44 22.19
C SER A 358 5.67 -4.29 23.30
N ALA A 359 5.67 -3.75 24.52
CA ALA A 359 5.02 -4.40 25.66
C ALA A 359 3.54 -4.00 25.81
N GLY A 360 2.97 -3.24 24.86
CA GLY A 360 1.68 -2.59 25.09
C GLY A 360 1.02 -2.02 23.84
N SER A 361 1.31 -0.77 23.49
CA SER A 361 0.60 0.00 22.47
C SER A 361 0.59 -0.62 21.07
N GLY A 362 1.56 -1.47 20.73
CA GLY A 362 1.58 -2.22 19.48
C GLY A 362 2.00 -1.42 18.27
N VAL A 363 2.25 -2.16 17.19
CA VAL A 363 2.44 -1.60 15.84
C VAL A 363 1.22 -1.90 14.98
N PHE A 364 0.72 -0.88 14.27
CA PHE A 364 -0.42 -1.01 13.37
C PHE A 364 0.02 -0.81 11.92
N VAL A 365 -0.36 -1.70 11.01
CA VAL A 365 -0.04 -1.61 9.58
C VAL A 365 -1.31 -1.31 8.79
N ARG A 366 -1.21 -0.39 7.83
CA ARG A 366 -2.35 0.01 6.99
C ARG A 366 -2.83 -1.17 6.16
N LEU A 367 -4.15 -1.35 6.06
CA LEU A 367 -4.74 -2.37 5.19
C LEU A 367 -4.38 -2.12 3.72
N ASN A 368 -4.19 -3.22 2.99
CA ASN A 368 -3.93 -3.23 1.54
C ASN A 368 -5.00 -4.03 0.79
N GLY A 369 -6.24 -3.99 1.28
CA GLY A 369 -7.37 -4.76 0.79
C GLY A 369 -8.18 -5.40 1.92
N PRO A 370 -9.25 -6.14 1.57
CA PRO A 370 -10.06 -6.86 2.55
C PRO A 370 -9.23 -7.88 3.33
N GLN A 371 -9.38 -7.88 4.65
CA GLN A 371 -8.59 -8.72 5.55
C GLN A 371 -9.52 -9.53 6.47
N PRO A 372 -9.40 -10.87 6.50
CA PRO A 372 -10.16 -11.68 7.45
C PRO A 372 -9.74 -11.33 8.88
N LEU A 373 -10.73 -11.12 9.73
CA LEU A 373 -10.52 -10.86 11.15
C LEU A 373 -10.45 -12.17 11.92
N LEU A 374 -9.62 -12.16 12.95
CA LEU A 374 -9.46 -13.24 13.90
C LEU A 374 -9.75 -12.73 15.31
N ASN A 375 -10.08 -13.66 16.23
CA ASN A 375 -10.28 -13.30 17.63
C ASN A 375 -9.04 -12.60 18.20
N GLY A 376 -9.27 -11.52 18.92
CA GLY A 376 -8.25 -10.69 19.55
C GLY A 376 -7.57 -9.67 18.64
N ASP A 377 -7.90 -9.60 17.35
CA ASP A 377 -7.35 -8.58 16.46
C ASP A 377 -7.73 -7.17 16.92
N GLU A 378 -6.81 -6.23 16.75
CA GLU A 378 -7.01 -4.81 17.08
C GLU A 378 -6.98 -3.95 15.81
N ILE A 379 -8.00 -3.13 15.65
CA ILE A 379 -8.24 -2.27 14.49
C ILE A 379 -8.06 -0.83 14.95
N LEU A 380 -7.24 -0.07 14.25
CA LEU A 380 -7.07 1.36 14.45
C LEU A 380 -7.72 2.11 13.28
N ALA A 381 -8.66 2.99 13.59
CA ALA A 381 -9.36 3.84 12.63
C ALA A 381 -9.55 5.23 13.25
N GLY A 382 -9.02 6.26 12.61
CA GLY A 382 -8.96 7.59 13.22
C GLY A 382 -8.13 7.58 14.51
N SER A 383 -8.79 7.92 15.62
CA SER A 383 -8.26 7.91 17.00
C SER A 383 -8.78 6.69 17.80
N GLU A 384 -9.63 5.88 17.18
CA GLU A 384 -10.33 4.76 17.81
C GLU A 384 -9.54 3.46 17.66
N VAL A 385 -9.42 2.70 18.75
CA VAL A 385 -8.88 1.33 18.75
C VAL A 385 -9.98 0.37 19.15
N LEU A 386 -10.33 -0.55 18.25
CA LEU A 386 -11.35 -1.58 18.48
C LEU A 386 -10.71 -2.97 18.52
N ARG A 387 -11.18 -3.81 19.42
CA ARG A 387 -10.77 -5.22 19.52
C ARG A 387 -11.88 -6.13 19.03
N VAL A 388 -11.51 -7.13 18.25
CA VAL A 388 -12.41 -8.19 17.82
C VAL A 388 -12.50 -9.24 18.93
N GLU A 389 -13.71 -9.52 19.41
CA GLU A 389 -13.99 -10.58 20.35
C GLU A 389 -14.93 -11.60 19.68
N MET A 390 -14.51 -12.85 19.64
CA MET A 390 -15.28 -13.97 19.09
C MET A 390 -15.51 -15.00 20.19
N ALA A 391 -16.75 -15.41 20.39
CA ALA A 391 -17.15 -16.41 21.41
C ALA A 391 -18.00 -17.52 20.80
#